data_AF-A0A1R3H7U1-F1
#
_entry.id   AF-A0A1R3H7U1-F1
#
_cell.length_a   1.000
_cell.length_b   1.000
_cell.length_c   1.000
_cell.angle_alpha   90.00
_cell.angle_beta   90.00
_cell.angle_gamma   90.00
#
_symmetry.space_group_name_H-M   'P 1'
#
loop_
_entity.id
_entity.type
_entity.pdbx_description
1 polymer ?
#
loop_
_entity_poly.entity_id
_entity_poly.type
_entity_poly.pdbx_seq_one_letter_code
_entity_poly.pdbx_strand_id
1 'polypeptide(L)'
;MNGGDEVVAAPAGPPQPLDWKFSQVFGERTAGEEVQEVDIISAIEFDKSGDHLATGDRGGRVVLFERTDTKDHGVPRRDLERLDYPISRHPEFRYKTEFQSHEPEFDYLKSLEIEEKINKIRWCQTANGALFLLSTNDKTIKFWKVQEKKVKKISDMNLDPSKAVGNGSIASSSNSTSPKRCLANGGSPDRSYNYLGNDFSFPTGGIPSLRLPVVVVL
;
A
#
# COMPACT_ATOMS: atom_id res chain seq x y z
N MET A 1 -50.41 49.10 -22.46
CA MET A 1 -49.06 49.14 -21.89
C MET A 1 -49.06 48.21 -20.69
N ASN A 2 -48.55 46.97 -20.83
CA ASN A 2 -48.34 46.05 -19.70
C ASN A 2 -46.86 46.16 -19.32
N GLY A 3 -46.58 46.80 -18.19
CA GLY A 3 -45.24 46.86 -17.60
C GLY A 3 -44.97 45.57 -16.84
N GLY A 4 -43.87 44.92 -17.18
CA GLY A 4 -43.35 43.77 -16.45
C GLY A 4 -42.61 44.21 -15.19
N ASP A 5 -42.96 43.60 -14.07
CA ASP A 5 -42.12 43.62 -12.87
C ASP A 5 -41.02 42.58 -13.05
N GLU A 6 -39.85 43.02 -13.52
CA GLU A 6 -38.60 42.31 -13.28
C GLU A 6 -38.29 42.40 -11.79
N VAL A 7 -38.50 41.29 -11.07
CA VAL A 7 -38.01 41.12 -9.71
C VAL A 7 -36.49 41.01 -9.80
N VAL A 8 -35.80 42.14 -9.64
CA VAL A 8 -34.34 42.20 -9.56
C VAL A 8 -33.91 41.44 -8.32
N ALA A 9 -33.31 40.26 -8.52
CA ALA A 9 -32.70 39.50 -7.44
C ALA A 9 -31.58 40.34 -6.80
N ALA A 10 -31.69 40.55 -5.48
CA ALA A 10 -30.68 41.28 -4.72
C ALA A 10 -29.30 40.61 -4.88
N PRO A 11 -28.21 41.38 -4.97
CA PRO A 11 -26.87 40.82 -5.09
C PRO A 11 -26.58 39.96 -3.85
N ALA A 12 -26.17 38.72 -4.08
CA ALA A 12 -25.71 37.83 -3.01
C ALA A 12 -24.61 38.55 -2.22
N GLY A 13 -24.83 38.73 -0.91
CA GLY A 13 -23.85 39.33 -0.02
C GLY A 13 -22.53 38.56 -0.01
N PRO A 14 -21.44 39.17 0.47
CA PRO A 14 -20.15 38.50 0.52
C PRO A 14 -20.26 37.17 1.30
N PRO A 15 -19.60 36.09 0.83
CA PRO A 15 -19.66 34.81 1.50
C PRO A 15 -19.18 34.95 2.94
N GLN A 16 -19.93 34.34 3.88
CA GLN A 16 -19.53 34.38 5.28
C GLN A 16 -18.20 33.62 5.47
N PRO A 17 -17.30 34.11 6.34
CA PRO A 17 -16.06 33.41 6.65
C PRO A 17 -16.33 32.00 7.20
N LEU A 18 -15.52 31.04 6.78
CA LEU A 18 -15.57 29.67 7.30
C LEU A 18 -15.02 29.61 8.73
N ASP A 19 -15.71 28.89 9.61
CA ASP A 19 -15.28 28.62 10.99
C ASP A 19 -14.40 27.35 11.05
N TRP A 20 -13.08 27.55 11.03
CA TRP A 20 -12.12 26.46 11.02
C TRP A 20 -11.91 25.88 12.42
N LYS A 21 -12.10 24.57 12.56
CA LYS A 21 -11.90 23.83 13.82
C LYS A 21 -10.85 22.76 13.64
N PHE A 22 -10.04 22.57 14.67
CA PHE A 22 -9.15 21.41 14.76
C PHE A 22 -10.00 20.13 14.80
N SER A 23 -9.59 19.13 14.02
CA SER A 23 -10.29 17.83 13.92
C SER A 23 -9.34 16.67 14.23
N GLN A 24 -8.22 16.60 13.51
CA GLN A 24 -7.34 15.43 13.57
C GLN A 24 -5.87 15.80 13.35
N VAL A 25 -4.97 15.03 13.97
CA VAL A 25 -3.51 15.09 13.78
C VAL A 25 -2.95 13.68 13.59
N PHE A 26 -1.95 13.55 12.71
CA PHE A 26 -1.18 12.34 12.51
C PHE A 26 0.32 12.65 12.65
N GLY A 27 1.11 11.69 13.12
CA GLY A 27 2.55 11.88 13.32
C GLY A 27 2.87 12.71 14.56
N GLU A 28 2.07 12.58 15.63
CA GLU A 28 2.33 13.22 16.91
C GLU A 28 3.71 12.79 17.43
N ARG A 29 4.54 13.77 17.80
CA ARG A 29 5.91 13.55 18.24
C ARG A 29 5.99 13.50 19.75
N THR A 30 6.93 12.69 20.25
CA THR A 30 7.33 12.79 21.65
C THR A 30 8.15 14.07 21.85
N ALA A 31 7.99 14.75 22.98
CA ALA A 31 8.77 15.96 23.28
C ALA A 31 10.28 15.67 23.22
N GLY A 32 11.00 16.39 22.35
CA GLY A 32 12.44 16.23 22.14
C GLY A 32 12.85 15.39 20.93
N GLU A 33 11.90 14.83 20.18
CA GLU A 33 12.17 14.11 18.93
C GLU A 33 12.30 15.07 17.74
N GLU A 34 13.43 14.98 17.01
CA GLU A 34 13.67 15.76 15.80
C GLU A 34 12.90 15.17 14.61
N VAL A 35 12.44 16.04 13.70
CA VAL A 35 11.77 15.62 12.48
C VAL A 35 12.79 14.99 11.55
N GLN A 36 12.60 13.72 11.20
CA GLN A 36 13.40 13.18 10.11
C GLN A 36 12.97 13.82 8.80
N GLU A 37 13.94 14.28 8.01
CA GLU A 37 13.66 14.95 6.74
C GLU A 37 12.84 14.07 5.79
N VAL A 38 13.12 12.76 5.79
CA VAL A 38 12.41 11.75 5.00
C VAL A 38 10.91 11.63 5.37
N ASP A 39 10.53 11.99 6.59
CA ASP A 39 9.14 11.94 7.08
C ASP A 39 8.36 13.25 6.79
N ILE A 40 9.01 14.26 6.21
CA ILE A 40 8.34 15.52 5.86
C ILE A 40 7.41 15.27 4.67
N ILE A 41 6.11 15.48 4.89
CA ILE A 41 5.09 15.43 3.86
C ILE A 41 5.38 16.50 2.79
N SER A 42 5.52 16.06 1.54
CA SER A 42 5.82 16.90 0.39
C SER A 42 4.66 16.99 -0.61
N ALA A 43 3.72 16.04 -0.58
CA ALA A 43 2.54 16.03 -1.42
C ALA A 43 1.31 15.55 -0.64
N ILE A 44 0.14 16.12 -0.93
CA ILE A 44 -1.14 15.71 -0.35
C ILE A 44 -2.24 15.85 -1.40
N GLU A 45 -3.09 14.84 -1.56
CA GLU A 45 -4.23 14.92 -2.47
C GLU A 45 -5.41 14.06 -2.00
N PHE A 46 -6.60 14.65 -1.99
CA PHE A 46 -7.86 13.92 -1.84
C PHE A 46 -8.31 13.37 -3.20
N ASP A 47 -8.94 12.20 -3.19
CA ASP A 47 -9.62 11.71 -4.37
C ASP A 47 -10.87 12.56 -4.67
N LYS A 48 -11.49 12.35 -5.84
CA LYS A 48 -12.65 13.16 -6.26
C LYS A 48 -13.86 13.03 -5.34
N SER A 49 -14.02 11.89 -4.64
CA SER A 49 -15.11 11.69 -3.69
C SER A 49 -14.83 12.34 -2.32
N GLY A 50 -13.55 12.48 -1.97
CA GLY A 50 -13.10 12.91 -0.65
C GLY A 50 -13.09 11.77 0.38
N ASP A 51 -13.30 10.52 -0.05
CA ASP A 51 -13.28 9.34 0.82
C ASP A 51 -11.86 8.80 1.04
N HIS A 52 -10.92 9.17 0.17
CA HIS A 52 -9.52 8.78 0.26
C HIS A 52 -8.59 9.99 0.25
N LEU A 53 -7.58 9.94 1.11
CA LEU A 53 -6.51 10.93 1.20
C LEU A 53 -5.17 10.23 0.97
N ALA A 54 -4.36 10.74 0.05
CA ALA A 54 -3.00 10.29 -0.15
C ALA A 54 -2.03 11.37 0.32
N THR A 55 -0.99 10.97 1.05
CA THR A 55 0.17 11.81 1.37
C THR A 55 1.43 11.17 0.82
N GLY A 56 2.33 11.97 0.28
CA GLY A 56 3.68 11.57 -0.10
C GLY A 56 4.70 12.37 0.70
N ASP A 57 5.82 11.75 1.03
CA ASP A 57 6.90 12.38 1.79
C ASP A 57 8.20 12.51 0.99
N ARG A 58 9.20 13.16 1.61
CA ARG A 58 10.55 13.30 1.04
C ARG A 58 11.29 11.97 0.93
N GLY A 59 10.96 11.00 1.78
CA GLY A 59 11.48 9.63 1.75
C GLY A 59 10.81 8.72 0.72
N GLY A 60 10.04 9.25 -0.22
CA GLY A 60 9.50 8.49 -1.34
C GLY A 60 8.35 7.54 -1.00
N ARG A 61 7.81 7.59 0.22
CA ARG A 61 6.65 6.79 0.62
C ARG A 61 5.36 7.47 0.22
N VAL A 62 4.35 6.67 -0.07
CA VAL A 62 2.96 7.11 -0.23
C VAL A 62 2.12 6.43 0.83
N VAL A 63 1.45 7.22 1.65
CA VAL A 63 0.53 6.77 2.70
C VAL A 63 -0.89 7.11 2.30
N LEU A 64 -1.79 6.14 2.38
CA LEU A 64 -3.20 6.27 2.08
C LEU A 64 -4.02 6.21 3.36
N PHE A 65 -4.97 7.13 3.44
CA PHE A 65 -5.99 7.18 4.48
C PHE A 65 -7.37 7.03 3.86
N GLU A 66 -8.30 6.46 4.63
CA GLU A 66 -9.71 6.35 4.27
C GLU A 66 -10.58 7.05 5.30
N ARG A 67 -11.62 7.72 4.83
CA ARG A 67 -12.60 8.41 5.65
C ARG A 67 -13.46 7.40 6.43
N THR A 68 -13.75 7.67 7.70
CA THR A 68 -14.43 6.72 8.60
C THR A 68 -15.94 6.92 8.71
N ASP A 69 -16.45 8.12 8.39
CA ASP A 69 -17.84 8.55 8.63
C ASP A 69 -18.85 8.04 7.59
N THR A 70 -18.39 7.53 6.45
CA THR A 70 -19.26 7.01 5.37
C THR A 70 -19.98 5.72 5.76
N LYS A 71 -19.56 5.05 6.83
CA LYS A 71 -20.17 3.80 7.28
C LYS A 71 -21.49 4.02 8.05
N ASP A 72 -21.71 5.21 8.60
CA ASP A 72 -22.83 5.46 9.53
C ASP A 72 -23.95 6.35 8.98
N HIS A 73 -23.74 7.04 7.85
CA HIS A 73 -24.73 7.97 7.29
C HIS A 73 -24.98 7.74 5.80
N GLY A 74 -26.01 6.94 5.49
CA GLY A 74 -26.46 6.60 4.12
C GLY A 74 -27.09 7.76 3.32
N VAL A 75 -26.72 9.01 3.59
CA VAL A 75 -27.21 10.19 2.87
C VAL A 75 -26.08 10.78 2.00
N PRO A 76 -26.29 10.97 0.69
CA PRO A 76 -25.29 11.57 -0.19
C PRO A 76 -24.88 12.97 0.30
N ARG A 77 -23.57 13.21 0.34
CA ARG A 77 -22.93 14.45 0.83
C ARG A 77 -23.55 15.75 0.27
N ARG A 78 -23.87 15.77 -1.02
CA ARG A 78 -24.50 16.94 -1.69
C ARG A 78 -25.85 17.34 -1.09
N ASP A 79 -26.55 16.39 -0.48
CA ASP A 79 -27.86 16.58 0.11
C ASP A 79 -27.72 16.94 1.60
N LEU A 80 -26.65 16.47 2.26
CA LEU A 80 -26.30 16.85 3.64
C LEU A 80 -25.66 18.24 3.73
N GLU A 81 -24.91 18.69 2.71
CA GLU A 81 -24.42 20.08 2.60
C GLU A 81 -25.55 21.07 2.26
N ARG A 82 -26.71 20.59 1.79
CA ARG A 82 -27.90 21.40 1.45
C ARG A 82 -28.96 21.44 2.55
N LEU A 83 -28.94 20.47 3.45
CA LEU A 83 -29.82 20.45 4.62
C LEU A 83 -29.04 21.10 5.76
N ASP A 84 -29.68 22.00 6.51
CA ASP A 84 -29.18 22.54 7.79
C ASP A 84 -29.14 21.47 8.90
N TYR A 85 -28.83 20.22 8.53
CA TYR A 85 -28.63 19.14 9.47
C TYR A 85 -27.24 19.32 10.08
N PRO A 86 -27.11 19.32 11.42
CA PRO A 86 -25.80 19.37 12.04
C PRO A 86 -25.03 18.14 11.57
N ILE A 87 -23.91 18.36 10.87
CA ILE A 87 -22.91 17.34 10.58
C ILE A 87 -22.53 16.75 11.94
N SER A 88 -23.11 15.59 12.27
CA SER A 88 -23.12 15.05 13.62
C SER A 88 -21.74 14.63 14.11
N ARG A 89 -20.75 14.50 13.20
CA ARG A 89 -19.32 14.33 13.48
C ARG A 89 -18.49 14.90 12.34
N HIS A 90 -17.38 15.57 12.67
CA HIS A 90 -16.39 15.99 11.67
C HIS A 90 -15.78 14.77 10.97
N PRO A 91 -15.48 14.84 9.66
CA PRO A 91 -14.82 13.75 8.94
C PRO A 91 -13.51 13.38 9.61
N GLU A 92 -13.37 12.11 9.97
CA GLU A 92 -12.13 11.52 10.47
C GLU A 92 -11.56 10.58 9.41
N PHE A 93 -10.24 10.56 9.30
CA PHE A 93 -9.50 9.67 8.42
C PHE A 93 -8.80 8.60 9.26
N ARG A 94 -8.68 7.38 8.73
CA ARG A 94 -7.84 6.35 9.33
C ARG A 94 -6.76 5.92 8.35
N TYR A 95 -5.64 5.49 8.88
CA TYR A 95 -4.60 4.85 8.09
C TYR A 95 -5.18 3.62 7.38
N LYS A 96 -4.94 3.52 6.07
CA LYS A 96 -5.36 2.39 5.23
C LYS A 96 -4.16 1.52 4.87
N THR A 97 -3.15 2.10 4.22
CA THR A 97 -1.95 1.39 3.79
C THR A 97 -0.86 2.39 3.41
N GLU A 98 0.38 1.93 3.41
CA GLU A 98 1.51 2.66 2.86
C GLU A 98 2.32 1.78 1.90
N PHE A 99 3.12 2.40 1.04
CA PHE A 99 4.09 1.72 0.19
C PHE A 99 5.23 2.66 -0.21
N GLN A 100 6.42 2.08 -0.43
CA GLN A 100 7.56 2.79 -1.01
C GLN A 100 7.30 3.03 -2.50
N SER A 101 7.15 4.29 -2.91
CA SER A 101 6.88 4.63 -4.30
C SER A 101 8.17 4.88 -5.09
N HIS A 102 9.11 5.64 -4.55
CA HIS A 102 10.39 5.93 -5.20
C HIS A 102 11.52 5.58 -4.24
N GLU A 103 12.68 5.23 -4.79
CA GLU A 103 13.91 5.01 -4.04
C GLU A 103 14.97 5.97 -4.59
N PRO A 104 16.02 6.29 -3.83
CA PRO A 104 17.08 7.16 -4.32
C PRO A 104 17.79 6.48 -5.49
N GLU A 105 17.99 7.22 -6.57
CA GLU A 105 18.67 6.75 -7.77
C GLU A 105 19.84 7.68 -8.12
N PHE A 106 20.83 7.20 -8.87
CA PHE A 106 21.95 8.02 -9.32
C PHE A 106 22.19 7.84 -10.81
N ASP A 107 22.21 8.93 -11.57
CA ASP A 107 22.56 8.95 -12.99
C ASP A 107 24.08 9.11 -13.12
N TYR A 108 24.79 8.03 -13.43
CA TYR A 108 26.25 8.02 -13.57
C TYR A 108 26.77 8.82 -14.78
N LEU A 109 25.97 8.98 -15.83
CA LEU A 109 26.41 9.70 -17.04
C LEU A 109 26.32 11.21 -16.82
N LYS A 110 25.35 11.64 -16.03
CA LYS A 110 25.14 13.06 -15.68
C LYS A 110 25.70 13.44 -14.32
N SER A 111 26.18 12.47 -13.55
CA SER A 111 26.59 12.64 -12.15
C SER A 111 25.51 13.34 -11.32
N LEU A 112 24.26 12.90 -11.47
CA LEU A 112 23.10 13.53 -10.87
C LEU A 112 22.39 12.56 -9.92
N GLU A 113 22.25 12.96 -8.67
CA GLU A 113 21.39 12.28 -7.70
C GLU A 113 19.92 12.55 -8.00
N ILE A 114 19.10 11.50 -7.95
CA ILE A 114 17.67 11.55 -8.15
C ILE A 114 17.05 11.23 -6.80
N GLU A 115 16.45 12.26 -6.20
CA GLU A 115 15.76 12.11 -4.93
C GLU A 115 14.53 11.20 -5.07
N GLU A 116 14.26 10.47 -4.01
CA GLU A 116 13.04 9.67 -3.88
C GLU A 116 11.80 10.51 -3.55
N LYS A 117 11.99 11.80 -3.21
CA LYS A 117 10.94 12.73 -2.83
C LYS A 117 9.73 12.70 -3.76
N ILE A 118 8.55 12.54 -3.17
CA ILE A 118 7.29 12.63 -3.90
C ILE A 118 6.97 14.09 -4.20
N ASN A 119 6.95 14.45 -5.49
CA ASN A 119 6.66 15.81 -5.93
C ASN A 119 5.16 16.09 -6.04
N LYS A 120 4.41 15.14 -6.59
CA LYS A 120 2.95 15.21 -6.77
C LYS A 120 2.34 13.81 -6.72
N ILE A 121 1.10 13.77 -6.26
CA ILE A 121 0.21 12.61 -6.34
C ILE A 121 -1.03 13.02 -7.12
N ARG A 122 -1.55 12.15 -7.99
CA ARG A 122 -2.83 12.36 -8.68
C ARG A 122 -3.71 11.13 -8.61
N TRP A 123 -4.90 11.26 -8.05
CA TRP A 123 -5.87 10.17 -8.07
C TRP A 123 -6.42 9.93 -9.48
N CYS A 124 -6.49 8.66 -9.85
CA CYS A 124 -7.15 8.19 -11.05
C CYS A 124 -8.53 7.61 -10.70
N GLN A 125 -9.37 7.39 -11.71
CA GLN A 125 -10.70 6.85 -11.49
C GLN A 125 -10.62 5.43 -10.90
N THR A 126 -11.24 5.23 -9.74
CA THR A 126 -11.42 3.92 -9.12
C THR A 126 -12.15 2.97 -10.06
N ALA A 127 -11.64 1.75 -10.21
CA ALA A 127 -12.26 0.71 -11.04
C ALA A 127 -12.01 -0.68 -10.43
N ASN A 128 -12.95 -1.59 -10.61
CA ASN A 128 -12.81 -3.00 -10.19
C ASN A 128 -12.46 -3.19 -8.71
N GLY A 129 -12.93 -2.29 -7.83
CA GLY A 129 -12.61 -2.33 -6.39
C GLY A 129 -11.13 -2.08 -6.08
N ALA A 130 -10.41 -1.41 -6.97
CA ALA A 130 -9.02 -1.02 -6.79
C ALA A 130 -8.87 0.51 -6.88
N LEU A 131 -7.98 1.04 -6.07
CA LEU A 131 -7.56 2.42 -6.08
C LEU A 131 -6.41 2.60 -7.07
N PHE A 132 -6.43 3.71 -7.80
CA PHE A 132 -5.39 4.03 -8.77
C PHE A 132 -4.90 5.44 -8.53
N LEU A 133 -3.57 5.61 -8.52
CA LEU A 133 -2.96 6.93 -8.40
C LEU A 133 -1.64 6.99 -9.19
N LEU A 134 -1.29 8.18 -9.62
CA LEU A 134 0.01 8.52 -10.15
C LEU A 134 0.83 9.17 -9.05
N SER A 135 2.09 8.82 -8.92
CA SER A 135 3.07 9.56 -8.12
C SER A 135 4.25 9.94 -9.01
N THR A 136 4.91 11.05 -8.69
CA THR A 136 6.02 11.57 -9.51
C THR A 136 7.21 11.96 -8.63
N ASN A 137 8.42 11.69 -9.08
CA ASN A 137 9.63 12.38 -8.63
C ASN A 137 10.19 13.24 -9.79
N ASP A 138 11.47 13.60 -9.75
CA ASP A 138 12.10 14.47 -10.77
C ASP A 138 12.30 13.80 -12.13
N LYS A 139 12.26 12.47 -12.19
CA LYS A 139 12.61 11.70 -13.39
C LYS A 139 11.51 10.77 -13.87
N THR A 140 10.67 10.31 -12.96
CA THR A 140 9.73 9.22 -13.23
C THR A 140 8.33 9.57 -12.76
N ILE A 141 7.36 8.99 -13.47
CA ILE A 141 5.96 8.96 -13.07
C ILE A 141 5.61 7.49 -12.95
N LYS A 142 5.10 7.09 -11.78
CA LYS A 142 4.67 5.71 -11.51
C LYS A 142 3.15 5.67 -11.39
N PHE A 143 2.54 4.65 -12.01
CA PHE A 143 1.12 4.35 -11.89
C PHE A 143 0.92 3.19 -10.92
N TRP A 144 0.23 3.47 -9.82
CA TRP A 144 -0.01 2.52 -8.75
C TRP A 144 -1.43 1.98 -8.79
N LYS A 145 -1.55 0.68 -8.57
CA LYS A 145 -2.82 0.00 -8.30
C LYS A 145 -2.78 -0.55 -6.87
N VAL A 146 -3.67 -0.05 -6.03
CA VAL A 146 -3.81 -0.51 -4.65
C VAL A 146 -5.12 -1.29 -4.53
N GLN A 147 -5.04 -2.55 -4.15
CA GLN A 147 -6.19 -3.43 -4.02
C GLN A 147 -5.98 -4.40 -2.86
N GLU A 148 -6.96 -4.50 -1.97
CA GLU A 148 -6.96 -5.56 -0.96
C GLU A 148 -7.18 -6.92 -1.63
N LYS A 149 -6.28 -7.86 -1.34
CA LYS A 149 -6.38 -9.24 -1.80
C LYS A 149 -6.24 -10.18 -0.62
N LYS A 150 -7.25 -11.01 -0.37
CA LYS A 150 -7.16 -12.11 0.61
C LYS A 150 -6.25 -13.20 0.04
N VAL A 151 -5.03 -13.31 0.54
CA VAL A 151 -4.09 -14.36 0.13
C VAL A 151 -4.24 -15.55 1.05
N LYS A 152 -4.67 -16.71 0.52
CA LYS A 152 -4.57 -17.99 1.23
C LYS A 152 -3.18 -18.56 0.97
N LYS A 153 -2.32 -18.57 1.99
CA LYS A 153 -0.99 -19.20 1.91
C LYS A 153 -1.16 -20.70 2.11
N ILE A 154 -0.74 -21.51 1.14
CA ILE A 154 -0.64 -22.96 1.28
C ILE A 154 0.84 -23.26 1.54
N SER A 155 1.20 -23.64 2.76
CA SER A 155 2.58 -23.92 3.16
C SER A 155 2.92 -25.40 3.28
N ASP A 156 1.92 -26.28 3.27
CA ASP A 156 2.16 -27.71 3.49
C ASP A 156 2.51 -28.37 2.15
N MET A 157 3.81 -28.44 1.89
CA MET A 157 4.36 -29.35 0.90
C MET A 157 4.73 -30.63 1.64
N ASN A 158 4.21 -31.77 1.17
CA ASN A 158 4.51 -33.09 1.72
C ASN A 158 5.99 -33.45 1.45
N LEU A 159 6.91 -32.91 2.27
CA LEU A 159 8.27 -33.39 2.39
C LEU A 159 8.37 -34.06 3.75
N ASP A 160 8.09 -35.36 3.79
CA ASP A 160 8.48 -36.16 4.94
C ASP A 160 10.01 -36.08 5.06
N PRO A 161 10.59 -35.62 6.18
CA PRO A 161 12.02 -35.70 6.41
C PRO A 161 12.35 -37.17 6.71
N SER A 162 12.33 -38.02 5.69
CA SER A 162 12.59 -39.44 5.84
C SER A 162 14.06 -39.66 6.17
N LYS A 163 14.30 -39.91 7.46
CA LYS A 163 15.31 -40.83 8.02
C LYS A 163 16.74 -40.69 7.47
N ALA A 164 17.47 -39.70 7.96
CA ALA A 164 18.92 -39.84 8.13
C ALA A 164 19.20 -40.63 9.41
N VAL A 165 19.08 -41.96 9.35
CA VAL A 165 19.67 -42.87 10.36
C VAL A 165 21.18 -42.83 10.19
N GLY A 166 21.90 -42.55 11.28
CA GLY A 166 23.32 -42.24 11.25
C GLY A 166 24.27 -43.42 11.10
N ASN A 167 25.51 -43.11 10.70
CA ASN A 167 26.74 -43.61 11.32
C ASN A 167 27.98 -42.87 10.77
N GLY A 168 28.95 -42.54 11.64
CA GLY A 168 30.34 -42.25 11.25
C GLY A 168 30.90 -40.87 11.64
N SER A 169 31.71 -40.83 12.70
CA SER A 169 32.59 -39.73 13.17
C SER A 169 33.60 -39.28 12.08
N ILE A 170 34.06 -38.03 11.96
CA ILE A 170 35.15 -37.37 12.73
C ILE A 170 35.23 -35.86 12.37
N ALA A 171 35.46 -35.02 13.40
CA ALA A 171 36.04 -33.67 13.49
C ALA A 171 35.85 -32.63 12.35
N SER A 172 35.27 -31.47 12.68
CA SER A 172 35.95 -30.16 12.77
C SER A 172 34.98 -28.98 12.94
N SER A 173 35.35 -28.06 13.85
CA SER A 173 35.06 -26.62 13.91
C SER A 173 33.67 -26.05 13.53
N SER A 174 32.97 -25.60 14.57
CA SER A 174 32.24 -24.31 14.73
C SER A 174 31.66 -23.55 13.52
N ASN A 175 30.36 -23.21 13.69
CA ASN A 175 29.59 -22.05 13.18
C ASN A 175 28.55 -22.32 12.07
N SER A 176 27.26 -22.29 12.45
CA SER A 176 26.22 -21.36 11.95
C SER A 176 24.80 -21.96 11.96
N THR A 177 24.09 -21.82 13.08
CA THR A 177 22.62 -21.93 13.09
C THR A 177 22.03 -20.58 12.69
N SER A 178 22.01 -20.32 11.39
CA SER A 178 21.21 -19.27 10.78
C SER A 178 19.98 -19.92 10.15
N PRO A 179 18.73 -19.55 10.51
CA PRO A 179 17.59 -19.96 9.70
C PRO A 179 17.70 -19.18 8.38
N LYS A 180 17.91 -19.91 7.27
CA LYS A 180 17.85 -19.33 5.92
C LYS A 180 16.48 -18.68 5.75
N ARG A 181 16.43 -17.35 5.75
CA ARG A 181 15.26 -16.57 5.32
C ARG A 181 14.96 -16.96 3.88
N CYS A 182 13.82 -17.60 3.66
CA CYS A 182 13.28 -17.82 2.33
C CYS A 182 13.04 -16.45 1.68
N LEU A 183 13.75 -16.18 0.58
CA LEU A 183 13.47 -15.06 -0.30
C LEU A 183 12.10 -15.29 -0.95
N ALA A 184 11.25 -14.27 -0.88
CA ALA A 184 10.03 -14.21 -1.67
C ALA A 184 10.41 -13.81 -3.11
N ASN A 185 9.80 -14.50 -4.06
CA ASN A 185 10.01 -14.41 -5.51
C ASN A 185 11.34 -15.01 -6.00
N GLY A 186 11.21 -16.17 -6.62
CA GLY A 186 12.28 -17.01 -7.13
C GLY A 186 13.23 -16.27 -8.06
N GLY A 187 14.49 -16.22 -7.64
CA GLY A 187 15.62 -15.83 -8.45
C GLY A 187 16.90 -16.19 -7.71
N SER A 188 17.60 -17.22 -8.16
CA SER A 188 19.01 -17.41 -7.82
C SER A 188 19.73 -18.28 -8.85
N PRO A 189 21.06 -18.14 -8.95
CA PRO A 189 21.70 -17.96 -10.24
C PRO A 189 22.57 -19.16 -10.68
N ASP A 190 22.78 -19.16 -11.99
CA ASP A 190 23.97 -19.58 -12.73
C ASP A 190 24.37 -21.07 -12.93
N ARG A 191 24.67 -21.33 -14.20
CA ARG A 191 25.64 -22.24 -14.84
C ARG A 191 25.78 -23.74 -14.50
N SER A 192 25.53 -24.48 -15.59
CA SER A 192 26.36 -25.49 -16.27
C SER A 192 26.48 -26.93 -15.74
N TYR A 193 25.91 -27.82 -16.58
CA TYR A 193 26.27 -29.19 -16.97
C TYR A 193 26.87 -30.14 -15.94
N ASN A 194 26.15 -31.24 -15.68
CA ASN A 194 26.68 -32.60 -15.85
C ASN A 194 25.52 -33.58 -16.09
N TYR A 195 25.70 -34.44 -17.10
CA TYR A 195 24.84 -35.56 -17.44
C TYR A 195 24.77 -36.57 -16.28
N LEU A 196 23.55 -37.00 -15.91
CA LEU A 196 23.35 -38.32 -15.31
C LEU A 196 21.92 -38.84 -15.54
N GLY A 197 21.81 -39.88 -16.37
CA GLY A 197 20.88 -41.01 -16.23
C GLY A 197 19.37 -40.75 -16.30
N ASN A 198 18.76 -41.03 -17.46
CA ASN A 198 17.37 -41.46 -17.52
C ASN A 198 17.28 -42.87 -16.89
N ASP A 199 16.92 -42.96 -15.61
CA ASP A 199 16.41 -44.20 -15.01
C ASP A 199 15.34 -43.86 -13.96
N PHE A 200 14.16 -43.43 -14.43
CA PHE A 200 12.97 -43.42 -13.59
C PHE A 200 12.44 -44.85 -13.46
N SER A 201 12.89 -45.56 -12.42
CA SER A 201 12.19 -46.75 -11.94
C SER A 201 11.20 -46.33 -10.86
N PHE A 202 9.91 -46.58 -11.12
CA PHE A 202 8.89 -46.49 -10.08
C PHE A 202 9.03 -47.70 -9.14
N PRO A 203 9.05 -47.53 -7.81
CA PRO A 203 8.98 -48.66 -6.92
C PRO A 203 7.64 -49.38 -7.08
N THR A 204 7.67 -50.71 -7.17
CA THR A 204 6.48 -51.58 -7.12
C THR A 204 5.91 -51.57 -5.70
N GLY A 205 5.15 -50.52 -5.40
CA GLY A 205 4.47 -50.30 -4.14
C GLY A 205 3.83 -48.93 -4.20
N GLY A 206 2.51 -48.88 -4.37
CA GLY A 206 1.75 -47.67 -4.73
C GLY A 206 2.12 -46.45 -3.89
N ILE A 207 2.12 -45.28 -4.55
CA ILE A 207 2.28 -43.95 -3.94
C ILE A 207 1.49 -43.86 -2.63
N PRO A 208 2.16 -43.87 -1.45
CA PRO A 208 1.45 -43.73 -0.21
C PRO A 208 0.97 -42.28 -0.09
N SER A 209 -0.35 -42.10 -0.24
CA SER A 209 -1.13 -40.99 0.30
C SER A 209 -0.61 -39.57 -0.01
N LEU A 210 -0.92 -39.07 -1.21
CA LEU A 210 -1.05 -37.62 -1.43
C LEU A 210 -2.21 -37.11 -0.57
N ARG A 211 -1.92 -36.41 0.53
CA ARG A 211 -2.93 -35.62 1.23
C ARG A 211 -3.03 -34.25 0.57
N LEU A 212 -4.25 -33.88 0.18
CA LEU A 212 -4.56 -32.55 -0.33
C LEU A 212 -4.32 -31.51 0.78
N PRO A 213 -3.72 -30.35 0.47
CA PRO A 213 -3.50 -29.31 1.47
C PRO A 213 -4.81 -28.90 2.11
N VAL A 214 -4.84 -28.91 3.45
CA VAL A 214 -6.01 -28.50 4.22
C VAL A 214 -5.99 -26.98 4.37
N VAL A 215 -7.07 -26.34 3.92
CA VAL A 215 -7.25 -24.89 4.08
C VAL A 215 -7.66 -24.63 5.53
N VAL A 216 -6.73 -24.17 6.36
CA VAL A 216 -7.07 -23.62 7.68
C VAL A 216 -7.38 -22.13 7.51
N VAL A 217 -8.60 -21.74 7.84
CA VAL A 217 -9.02 -20.34 7.92
C VAL A 217 -8.70 -19.85 9.32
N LEU A 218 -7.82 -18.84 9.44
CA LEU A 218 -7.61 -18.08 10.67
C LEU A 218 -8.65 -16.95 10.76
#